data_AF-A0A5E4LAE0-F1
#
_entry.id   AF-A0A5E4LAE0-F1
#
_cell.length_a   1.000
_cell.length_b   1.000
_cell.length_c   1.000
_cell.angle_alpha   90.00
_cell.angle_beta   90.00
_cell.angle_gamma   90.00
#
_symmetry.space_group_name_H-M   'P 1'
#
loop_
_entity.id
_entity.type
_entity.pdbx_description
1 polymer ?
#
loop_
_entity_poly.entity_id
_entity_poly.type
_entity_poly.pdbx_seq_one_letter_code
_entity_poly.pdbx_strand_id
1 'polypeptide(L)'
;MRYRPVALIVLIALIALPYAFISVQNTISQTTGGNAQNFSVNVTNSGNEPLYDARLQVQNAQNSSYFSFPAGIPIRSSIYASGALPVPRKPGTYILLANVTVKNYLNKDFNIISAAPYYVSGKRDCPATVRLGPVSLIGSKTAQAAVSNPTDAALSVTVSVLSSSELELPQPQAVELAPHETKILNLTFGKGLANFNSNHQAYLALETEDSSAHYLSLSPFSVRVEPQPYQEKGKDIFLALGCLFALAAAASVLFRWRTAPKPVEREPKPLSYSIGKFALIALALYLLYRFYMSGMFINFGEGTRFALTVLFGAYLAYAIPYSLKLPAGAFGQKDKIDTMLEFVSGSLREGKVRENFTPEVRTAFLGIAVKAFFLPIMLDFALTNFWAIYGSLNSFSPSYQLFDLIFTWGYGLAMALLFFVDTWVFVLSYGIETPLLGNRIKSVDPTFLGWFVTLICYPPITQLAHAYVPSGPGDWADFNSMLITGAVRTASIALFIIYVWATYALGMRSSNLTNRGIVGRGPYAHVRHPAYASKNLAWLLYAFPSFNPALFVPQALWALVYVMRAYTEERHLSADPEYLAYRKKVKYMFVPGLW
;
A
#
# COMPACT_ATOMS: atom_id res chain seq x y z
N MET A 1 38.69 7.67 1.37
CA MET A 1 37.72 7.13 0.39
C MET A 1 36.55 8.09 0.26
N ARG A 2 36.37 8.71 -0.91
CA ARG A 2 35.25 9.63 -1.22
C ARG A 2 33.96 8.82 -1.39
N TYR A 3 33.20 8.62 -0.31
CA TYR A 3 31.87 8.02 -0.41
C TYR A 3 30.90 9.06 -0.95
N ARG A 4 30.52 8.95 -2.23
CA ARG A 4 29.41 9.72 -2.82
C ARG A 4 28.12 9.40 -2.02
N PRO A 5 27.24 10.37 -1.75
CA PRO A 5 26.05 10.17 -0.92
C PRO A 5 24.95 9.46 -1.72
N VAL A 6 25.25 8.27 -2.25
CA VAL A 6 24.35 7.47 -3.10
C VAL A 6 23.03 7.22 -2.40
N ALA A 7 23.04 6.92 -1.09
CA ALA A 7 21.82 6.71 -0.31
C ALA A 7 20.91 7.95 -0.24
N LEU A 8 21.48 9.15 -0.14
CA LEU A 8 20.71 10.41 -0.10
C LEU A 8 20.16 10.76 -1.49
N ILE A 9 20.95 10.51 -2.55
CA ILE A 9 20.53 10.71 -3.95
C ILE A 9 19.38 9.77 -4.30
N VAL A 10 19.47 8.51 -3.90
CA VAL A 10 18.39 7.52 -4.08
C VAL A 10 17.12 7.95 -3.34
N LEU A 11 17.25 8.44 -2.09
CA LEU A 11 16.10 8.92 -1.31
C LEU A 11 15.43 10.16 -1.94
N ILE A 12 16.22 11.12 -2.42
CA ILE A 12 15.71 12.32 -3.12
C ILE A 12 15.06 11.94 -4.44
N ALA A 13 15.65 11.00 -5.20
CA ALA A 13 15.05 10.50 -6.43
C ALA A 13 13.71 9.79 -6.19
N LEU A 14 13.58 9.05 -5.07
CA LEU A 14 12.32 8.43 -4.66
C LEU A 14 11.26 9.48 -4.29
N ILE A 15 11.64 10.56 -3.58
CA ILE A 15 10.72 11.64 -3.18
C ILE A 15 10.16 12.44 -4.37
N ALA A 16 10.91 12.50 -5.47
CA ALA A 16 10.58 13.32 -6.65
C ALA A 16 9.68 12.63 -7.70
N LEU A 17 9.25 11.38 -7.48
CA LEU A 17 8.45 10.65 -8.47
C LEU A 17 6.99 11.14 -8.52
N PRO A 18 6.44 11.48 -9.71
CA PRO A 18 5.05 11.89 -9.86
C PRO A 18 4.07 10.74 -9.55
N TYR A 19 2.83 11.09 -9.18
CA TYR A 19 1.74 10.14 -8.91
C TYR A 19 1.45 9.31 -10.17
N ALA A 20 1.72 8.00 -10.14
CA ALA A 20 1.37 7.11 -11.25
C ALA A 20 -0.16 6.94 -11.33
N PHE A 21 -0.75 7.20 -12.48
CA PHE A 21 -2.15 6.93 -12.79
C PHE A 21 -2.28 6.31 -14.17
N ILE A 22 -3.23 5.38 -14.28
CA ILE A 22 -3.59 4.71 -15.52
C ILE A 22 -4.87 5.36 -16.04
N SER A 23 -4.85 5.76 -17.30
CA SER A 23 -6.03 6.23 -18.02
C SER A 23 -5.98 5.65 -19.42
N VAL A 24 -6.97 4.82 -19.76
CA VAL A 24 -7.02 4.17 -21.06
C VAL A 24 -8.33 4.52 -21.74
N GLN A 25 -8.24 4.93 -23.00
CA GLN A 25 -9.39 5.18 -23.86
C GLN A 25 -9.47 4.06 -24.89
N ASN A 26 -10.64 3.46 -25.02
CA ASN A 26 -10.90 2.38 -25.96
C ASN A 26 -12.07 2.81 -26.88
N THR A 27 -11.83 2.83 -28.19
CA THR A 27 -12.81 3.27 -29.20
C THR A 27 -13.03 2.18 -30.22
N ILE A 28 -14.31 1.84 -30.45
CA ILE A 28 -14.73 0.85 -31.45
C ILE A 28 -15.31 1.59 -32.66
N SER A 29 -14.80 1.29 -33.85
CA SER A 29 -15.39 1.65 -35.14
C SER A 29 -15.85 0.38 -35.84
N GLN A 30 -17.02 0.39 -36.46
CA GLN A 30 -17.62 -0.85 -36.97
C GLN A 30 -18.50 -0.62 -38.20
N THR A 31 -18.54 -1.61 -39.10
CA THR A 31 -19.42 -1.63 -40.28
C THR A 31 -19.96 -3.04 -40.51
N THR A 32 -21.29 -3.16 -40.64
CA THR A 32 -21.91 -4.43 -41.02
C THR A 32 -21.94 -4.56 -42.54
N GLY A 33 -21.41 -5.65 -43.09
CA GLY A 33 -21.43 -5.91 -44.53
C GLY A 33 -21.61 -7.39 -44.85
N GLY A 34 -22.66 -7.74 -45.59
CA GLY A 34 -22.97 -9.14 -45.93
C GLY A 34 -23.16 -10.00 -44.67
N ASN A 35 -22.36 -11.07 -44.55
CA ASN A 35 -22.40 -12.02 -43.43
C ASN A 35 -21.36 -11.73 -42.33
N ALA A 36 -20.75 -10.54 -42.33
CA ALA A 36 -19.68 -10.20 -41.40
C ALA A 36 -19.84 -8.80 -40.76
N GLN A 37 -19.47 -8.71 -39.50
CA GLN A 37 -19.30 -7.48 -38.74
C GLN A 37 -17.84 -7.10 -38.75
N ASN A 38 -17.47 -6.11 -39.56
CA ASN A 38 -16.12 -5.55 -39.55
C ASN A 38 -15.97 -4.60 -38.36
N PHE A 39 -14.80 -4.62 -37.75
CA PHE A 39 -14.46 -3.78 -36.61
C PHE A 39 -13.02 -3.27 -36.68
N SER A 40 -12.81 -2.12 -36.06
CA SER A 40 -11.51 -1.55 -35.73
C SER A 40 -11.56 -1.02 -34.30
N VAL A 41 -10.58 -1.41 -33.49
CA VAL A 41 -10.45 -1.00 -32.09
C VAL A 41 -9.16 -0.23 -31.93
N ASN A 42 -9.26 0.98 -31.35
CA ASN A 42 -8.12 1.81 -30.98
C ASN A 42 -8.06 1.92 -29.45
N VAL A 43 -6.91 1.57 -28.87
CA VAL A 43 -6.68 1.63 -27.42
C VAL A 43 -5.52 2.58 -27.13
N THR A 44 -5.81 3.69 -26.48
CA THR A 44 -4.84 4.76 -26.17
C THR A 44 -4.52 4.79 -24.69
N ASN A 45 -3.24 4.76 -24.33
CA ASN A 45 -2.78 5.00 -22.96
C ASN A 45 -2.54 6.50 -22.73
N SER A 46 -3.49 7.15 -22.08
CA SER A 46 -3.44 8.57 -21.67
C SER A 46 -2.87 8.77 -20.25
N GLY A 47 -2.47 7.68 -19.58
CA GLY A 47 -1.83 7.71 -18.27
C GLY A 47 -0.38 8.23 -18.30
N ASN A 48 0.26 8.25 -17.14
CA ASN A 48 1.70 8.54 -17.01
C ASN A 48 2.53 7.32 -16.63
N GLU A 49 1.97 6.13 -16.85
CA GLU A 49 2.59 4.84 -16.60
C GLU A 49 2.52 3.97 -17.87
N PRO A 50 3.60 3.28 -18.27
CA PRO A 50 3.53 2.30 -19.34
C PRO A 50 2.67 1.10 -18.94
N LEU A 51 1.89 0.59 -19.88
CA LEU A 51 1.13 -0.65 -19.72
C LEU A 51 1.86 -1.78 -20.43
N TYR A 52 1.84 -2.97 -19.85
CA TYR A 52 2.57 -4.14 -20.34
C TYR A 52 1.59 -5.24 -20.77
N ASP A 53 2.04 -6.14 -21.65
CA ASP A 53 1.32 -7.37 -22.01
C ASP A 53 -0.16 -7.13 -22.36
N ALA A 54 -0.39 -6.23 -23.32
CA ALA A 54 -1.73 -5.85 -23.72
C ALA A 54 -2.37 -6.93 -24.59
N ARG A 55 -3.54 -7.39 -24.18
CA ARG A 55 -4.33 -8.45 -24.85
C ARG A 55 -5.71 -7.90 -25.12
N LEU A 56 -6.13 -7.94 -26.38
CA LEU A 56 -7.45 -7.46 -26.81
C LEU A 56 -8.27 -8.64 -27.30
N GLN A 57 -9.47 -8.77 -26.74
CA GLN A 57 -10.51 -9.68 -27.21
C GLN A 57 -11.67 -8.85 -27.77
N VAL A 58 -12.08 -9.13 -29.01
CA VAL A 58 -13.29 -8.55 -29.60
C VAL A 58 -14.28 -9.68 -29.83
N GLN A 59 -15.48 -9.57 -29.29
CA GLN A 59 -16.47 -10.63 -29.34
C GLN A 59 -17.87 -10.13 -29.65
N ASN A 60 -18.66 -10.99 -30.28
CA ASN A 60 -20.11 -10.90 -30.34
C ASN A 60 -20.72 -12.12 -29.63
N ALA A 61 -22.04 -12.31 -29.73
CA ALA A 61 -22.74 -13.41 -29.05
C ALA A 61 -22.22 -14.81 -29.39
N GLN A 62 -21.56 -15.01 -30.53
CA GLN A 62 -21.20 -16.33 -31.05
C GLN A 62 -19.70 -16.51 -31.30
N ASN A 63 -18.98 -15.43 -31.56
CA ASN A 63 -17.61 -15.47 -32.06
C ASN A 63 -16.69 -14.49 -31.31
N SER A 64 -15.42 -14.84 -31.20
CA SER A 64 -14.36 -14.02 -30.60
C SER A 64 -13.13 -13.95 -31.50
N SER A 65 -12.49 -12.79 -31.53
CA SER A 65 -11.17 -12.56 -32.13
C SER A 65 -10.20 -12.07 -31.06
N TYR A 66 -8.96 -12.56 -31.09
CA TYR A 66 -7.93 -12.25 -30.09
C TYR A 66 -6.71 -11.61 -30.73
N PHE A 67 -6.18 -10.58 -30.09
CA PHE A 67 -4.99 -9.85 -30.49
C PHE A 67 -4.05 -9.71 -29.30
N SER A 68 -2.75 -9.90 -29.51
CA SER A 68 -1.73 -9.78 -28.47
C SER A 68 -0.70 -8.73 -28.86
N PHE A 69 -0.36 -7.89 -27.90
CA PHE A 69 0.63 -6.83 -28.00
C PHE A 69 1.62 -6.99 -26.83
N PRO A 70 2.60 -7.92 -26.91
CA PRO A 70 3.50 -8.25 -25.80
C PRO A 70 4.32 -7.05 -25.30
N ALA A 71 4.65 -6.12 -26.19
CA ALA A 71 5.35 -4.87 -25.85
C ALA A 71 4.50 -3.91 -25.00
N GLY A 72 3.20 -4.16 -24.88
CA GLY A 72 2.26 -3.33 -24.13
C GLY A 72 1.89 -2.04 -24.84
N ILE A 73 1.45 -1.04 -24.07
CA ILE A 73 1.03 0.29 -24.54
C ILE A 73 1.85 1.35 -23.80
N PRO A 74 2.93 1.86 -24.41
CA PRO A 74 3.72 2.96 -23.86
C PRO A 74 2.88 4.20 -23.50
N ILE A 75 3.43 5.05 -22.63
CA ILE A 75 2.82 6.33 -22.24
C ILE A 75 2.48 7.16 -23.47
N ARG A 76 1.24 7.68 -23.55
CA ARG A 76 0.75 8.54 -24.66
C ARG A 76 0.82 7.88 -26.04
N SER A 77 0.77 6.55 -26.09
CA SER A 77 0.74 5.77 -27.33
C SER A 77 -0.56 5.01 -27.49
N SER A 78 -0.78 4.47 -28.68
CA SER A 78 -1.99 3.70 -28.99
C SER A 78 -1.65 2.39 -29.70
N ILE A 79 -2.48 1.38 -29.49
CA ILE A 79 -2.48 0.13 -30.25
C ILE A 79 -3.76 0.01 -31.07
N TYR A 80 -3.65 -0.65 -32.22
CA TYR A 80 -4.74 -0.77 -33.18
C TYR A 80 -4.94 -2.24 -33.54
N ALA A 81 -6.19 -2.68 -33.58
CA ALA A 81 -6.57 -3.98 -34.09
C ALA A 81 -7.80 -3.85 -35.00
N SER A 82 -7.82 -4.61 -36.08
CA SER A 82 -8.99 -4.70 -36.95
C SER A 82 -9.25 -6.14 -37.34
N GLY A 83 -10.51 -6.45 -37.65
CA GLY A 83 -10.93 -7.78 -38.04
C GLY A 83 -12.39 -7.83 -38.41
N ALA A 84 -12.88 -9.05 -38.61
CA ALA A 84 -14.28 -9.31 -38.93
C ALA A 84 -14.78 -10.50 -38.10
N LEU A 85 -16.02 -10.42 -37.61
CA LEU A 85 -16.71 -11.52 -36.96
C LEU A 85 -17.94 -11.93 -37.78
N PRO A 86 -18.26 -13.22 -37.92
CA PRO A 86 -19.53 -13.65 -38.50
C PRO A 86 -20.71 -13.05 -37.73
N VAL A 87 -21.74 -12.59 -38.46
CA VAL A 87 -22.99 -12.09 -37.84
C VAL A 87 -23.98 -13.22 -37.58
N PRO A 88 -24.85 -13.10 -36.56
CA PRO A 88 -25.96 -14.02 -36.36
C PRO A 88 -26.89 -14.08 -37.58
N ARG A 89 -27.50 -15.25 -37.81
CA ARG A 89 -28.47 -15.43 -38.92
C ARG A 89 -29.79 -14.67 -38.69
N LYS A 90 -30.17 -14.52 -37.43
CA LYS A 90 -31.43 -13.86 -37.06
C LYS A 90 -31.26 -12.34 -37.21
N PRO A 91 -32.22 -11.64 -37.86
CA PRO A 91 -32.22 -10.19 -37.91
C PRO A 91 -32.25 -9.58 -36.51
N GLY A 92 -31.59 -8.44 -36.31
CA GLY A 92 -31.62 -7.79 -35.01
C GLY A 92 -30.49 -6.83 -34.72
N THR A 93 -30.55 -6.26 -33.51
CA THR A 93 -29.44 -5.50 -32.93
C THR A 93 -28.67 -6.40 -31.98
N TYR A 94 -27.34 -6.42 -32.10
CA TYR A 94 -26.46 -7.25 -31.29
C TYR A 94 -25.33 -6.42 -30.70
N ILE A 95 -24.68 -6.94 -29.66
CA ILE A 95 -23.57 -6.27 -29.01
C ILE A 95 -22.23 -6.74 -29.58
N LEU A 96 -21.34 -5.77 -29.86
CA LEU A 96 -19.92 -5.99 -30.07
C LEU A 96 -19.18 -5.49 -28.83
N LEU A 97 -18.47 -6.39 -28.16
CA LEU A 97 -17.72 -6.11 -26.94
C LEU A 97 -16.22 -6.19 -27.24
N ALA A 98 -15.49 -5.10 -26.96
CA ALA A 98 -14.04 -5.07 -26.95
C ALA A 98 -13.54 -5.07 -25.50
N ASN A 99 -12.79 -6.10 -25.15
CA ASN A 99 -12.20 -6.29 -23.84
C ASN A 99 -10.67 -6.21 -23.95
N VAL A 100 -10.06 -5.21 -23.32
CA VAL A 100 -8.62 -5.03 -23.24
C VAL A 100 -8.13 -5.42 -21.85
N THR A 101 -7.25 -6.41 -21.79
CA THR A 101 -6.50 -6.76 -20.58
C THR A 101 -5.08 -6.21 -20.67
N VAL A 102 -4.63 -5.48 -19.66
CA VAL A 102 -3.27 -4.89 -19.59
C VAL A 102 -2.66 -5.10 -18.22
N LYS A 103 -1.33 -5.02 -18.13
CA LYS A 103 -0.60 -5.04 -16.86
C LYS A 103 0.01 -3.69 -16.52
N ASN A 104 0.08 -3.37 -15.24
CA ASN A 104 0.81 -2.22 -14.72
C ASN A 104 2.27 -2.61 -14.36
N TYR A 105 3.06 -1.66 -13.87
CA TYR A 105 4.42 -1.92 -13.40
C TYR A 105 4.50 -2.91 -12.22
N LEU A 106 3.39 -3.14 -11.52
CA LEU A 106 3.27 -4.14 -10.45
C LEU A 106 2.84 -5.52 -10.96
N ASN A 107 2.76 -5.72 -12.28
CA ASN A 107 2.37 -6.98 -12.92
C ASN A 107 0.95 -7.45 -12.53
N LYS A 108 0.07 -6.52 -12.10
CA LYS A 108 -1.36 -6.79 -11.86
C LYS A 108 -2.13 -6.61 -13.17
N ASP A 109 -3.06 -7.52 -13.47
CA ASP A 109 -3.95 -7.40 -14.64
C ASP A 109 -5.09 -6.40 -14.37
N PHE A 110 -5.44 -5.62 -15.38
CA PHE A 110 -6.60 -4.72 -15.39
C PHE A 110 -7.42 -4.91 -16.65
N ASN A 111 -8.73 -4.72 -16.52
CA ASN A 111 -9.68 -4.96 -17.60
C ASN A 111 -10.41 -3.68 -18.01
N ILE A 112 -10.36 -3.35 -19.29
CA ILE A 112 -11.02 -2.17 -19.87
C ILE A 112 -11.99 -2.66 -20.94
N ILE A 113 -13.28 -2.38 -20.74
CA ILE A 113 -14.31 -2.79 -21.68
C ILE A 113 -14.83 -1.61 -22.50
N SER A 114 -15.26 -1.90 -23.72
CA SER A 114 -16.08 -1.01 -24.54
C SER A 114 -17.12 -1.84 -25.27
N ALA A 115 -18.33 -1.32 -25.35
CA ALA A 115 -19.44 -2.00 -26.00
C ALA A 115 -20.14 -1.07 -26.99
N ALA A 116 -20.50 -1.61 -28.15
CA ALA A 116 -21.25 -0.91 -29.18
C ALA A 116 -22.32 -1.82 -29.78
N PRO A 117 -23.55 -1.32 -30.03
CA PRO A 117 -24.57 -2.08 -30.74
C PRO A 117 -24.27 -2.08 -32.24
N TYR A 118 -24.40 -3.22 -32.92
CA TYR A 118 -24.36 -3.35 -34.37
C TYR A 118 -25.65 -3.99 -34.90
N TYR A 119 -25.92 -3.78 -36.18
CA TYR A 119 -27.23 -4.10 -36.77
C TYR A 119 -27.11 -5.15 -37.85
N VAL A 120 -27.97 -6.17 -37.80
CA VAL A 120 -28.10 -7.23 -38.80
C VAL A 120 -29.47 -7.11 -39.43
N SER A 121 -29.52 -6.81 -40.73
CA SER A 121 -30.77 -6.65 -41.49
C SER A 121 -31.72 -5.60 -40.91
N GLY A 122 -31.17 -4.53 -40.31
CA GLY A 122 -31.91 -3.38 -39.80
C GLY A 122 -31.76 -3.18 -38.29
N LYS A 123 -31.97 -1.95 -37.84
CA LYS A 123 -31.93 -1.58 -36.42
C LYS A 123 -33.20 -2.04 -35.71
N ARG A 124 -33.03 -2.75 -34.58
CA ARG A 124 -34.10 -3.28 -33.72
C ARG A 124 -33.77 -2.95 -32.26
N ASP A 125 -34.26 -1.83 -31.77
CA ASP A 125 -34.06 -1.43 -30.37
C ASP A 125 -35.00 -2.24 -29.47
N CYS A 126 -34.56 -2.58 -28.25
CA CYS A 126 -35.45 -3.21 -27.28
C CYS A 126 -36.59 -2.22 -26.93
N PRO A 127 -37.87 -2.65 -27.03
CA PRO A 127 -39.01 -1.77 -26.77
C PRO A 127 -39.13 -1.35 -25.30
N ALA A 128 -38.57 -2.14 -24.38
CA ALA A 128 -38.47 -1.77 -22.98
C ALA A 128 -37.34 -0.75 -22.76
N THR A 129 -37.50 0.08 -21.73
CA THR A 129 -36.50 1.07 -21.34
C THR A 129 -35.96 0.76 -19.95
N VAL A 130 -34.70 1.08 -19.72
CA VAL A 130 -34.09 1.02 -18.40
C VAL A 130 -33.24 2.26 -18.16
N ARG A 131 -33.16 2.71 -16.91
CA ARG A 131 -32.21 3.75 -16.53
C ARG A 131 -31.54 3.40 -15.21
N LEU A 132 -30.22 3.60 -15.19
CA LEU A 132 -29.39 3.53 -14.00
C LEU A 132 -28.40 4.69 -14.05
N GLY A 133 -28.34 5.48 -12.97
CA GLY A 133 -27.36 6.56 -12.85
C GLY A 133 -25.96 6.04 -12.48
N PRO A 134 -24.96 6.94 -12.38
CA PRO A 134 -23.63 6.60 -11.88
C PRO A 134 -23.70 5.89 -10.51
N VAL A 135 -22.95 4.81 -10.35
CA VAL A 135 -22.87 4.04 -9.11
C VAL A 135 -21.57 4.40 -8.39
N SER A 136 -21.69 5.05 -7.24
CA SER A 136 -20.58 5.26 -6.30
C SER A 136 -20.52 4.10 -5.32
N LEU A 137 -19.49 3.26 -5.41
CA LEU A 137 -19.35 1.96 -4.74
C LEU A 137 -18.40 2.03 -3.54
N ILE A 138 -18.90 1.65 -2.36
CA ILE A 138 -18.17 1.55 -1.09
C ILE A 138 -18.32 0.11 -0.61
N GLY A 139 -17.32 -0.75 -0.82
CA GLY A 139 -17.45 -2.19 -0.54
C GLY A 139 -18.47 -2.88 -1.45
N SER A 140 -19.71 -3.01 -0.99
CA SER A 140 -20.84 -3.52 -1.77
C SER A 140 -22.00 -2.51 -1.75
N LYS A 141 -22.68 -2.34 -2.88
CA LYS A 141 -23.81 -1.41 -3.01
C LYS A 141 -24.88 -1.98 -3.92
N THR A 142 -26.12 -1.95 -3.44
CA THR A 142 -27.31 -2.22 -4.26
C THR A 142 -27.81 -0.91 -4.85
N ALA A 143 -27.91 -0.85 -6.18
CA ALA A 143 -28.51 0.24 -6.92
C ALA A 143 -29.85 -0.20 -7.52
N GLN A 144 -30.79 0.73 -7.62
CA GLN A 144 -32.12 0.48 -8.17
C GLN A 144 -32.18 0.95 -9.62
N ALA A 145 -32.55 0.04 -10.52
CA ALA A 145 -32.82 0.35 -11.92
C ALA A 145 -34.31 0.22 -12.18
N ALA A 146 -34.92 1.24 -12.78
CA ALA A 146 -36.33 1.18 -13.20
C ALA A 146 -36.39 0.64 -14.63
N VAL A 147 -37.09 -0.48 -14.81
CA VAL A 147 -37.35 -1.11 -16.11
C VAL A 147 -38.82 -0.91 -16.45
N SER A 148 -39.09 -0.28 -17.59
CA SER A 148 -40.44 0.11 -18.00
C SER A 148 -40.78 -0.45 -19.37
N ASN A 149 -41.97 -1.03 -19.51
CA ASN A 149 -42.58 -1.39 -20.78
C ASN A 149 -43.55 -0.28 -21.22
N PRO A 150 -43.22 0.52 -22.25
CA PRO A 150 -44.10 1.58 -22.74
C PRO A 150 -45.13 1.09 -23.76
N THR A 151 -45.19 -0.21 -24.06
CA THR A 151 -46.00 -0.76 -25.15
C THR A 151 -47.32 -1.34 -24.66
N ASP A 152 -48.25 -1.54 -25.60
CA ASP A 152 -49.55 -2.17 -25.35
C ASP A 152 -49.49 -3.71 -25.24
N ALA A 153 -48.31 -4.31 -25.44
CA ALA A 153 -48.09 -5.75 -25.37
C ALA A 153 -47.21 -6.12 -24.16
N ALA A 154 -47.38 -7.33 -23.63
CA ALA A 154 -46.48 -7.85 -22.60
C ALA A 154 -45.10 -8.14 -23.20
N LEU A 155 -44.04 -7.91 -22.41
CA LEU A 155 -42.65 -8.13 -22.82
C LEU A 155 -41.91 -9.00 -21.81
N SER A 156 -41.11 -9.94 -22.32
CA SER A 156 -40.09 -10.66 -21.55
C SER A 156 -38.72 -10.10 -21.91
N VAL A 157 -38.01 -9.52 -20.95
CA VAL A 157 -36.70 -8.89 -21.17
C VAL A 157 -35.65 -9.42 -20.22
N THR A 158 -34.42 -9.58 -20.70
CA THR A 158 -33.25 -9.88 -19.86
C THR A 158 -32.45 -8.61 -19.64
N VAL A 159 -32.16 -8.30 -18.38
CA VAL A 159 -31.32 -7.18 -17.99
C VAL A 159 -29.96 -7.71 -17.53
N SER A 160 -28.89 -7.28 -18.19
CA SER A 160 -27.52 -7.65 -17.86
C SER A 160 -26.62 -6.43 -17.69
N VAL A 161 -25.61 -6.56 -16.82
CA VAL A 161 -24.60 -5.52 -16.58
C VAL A 161 -23.26 -5.99 -17.13
N LEU A 162 -22.64 -5.15 -17.94
CA LEU A 162 -21.33 -5.39 -18.53
C LEU A 162 -20.35 -4.35 -17.97
N SER A 163 -19.25 -4.80 -17.37
CA SER A 163 -18.16 -3.93 -16.89
C SER A 163 -16.84 -4.71 -16.85
N SER A 164 -15.82 -4.09 -16.27
CA SER A 164 -14.54 -4.75 -16.01
C SER A 164 -14.71 -5.96 -15.09
N SER A 165 -13.89 -6.99 -15.30
CA SER A 165 -13.86 -8.20 -14.47
C SER A 165 -13.32 -7.97 -13.06
N GLU A 166 -12.88 -6.75 -12.75
CA GLU A 166 -12.39 -6.38 -11.42
C GLU A 166 -13.54 -6.18 -10.43
N LEU A 167 -14.73 -5.84 -10.93
CA LEU A 167 -15.93 -5.64 -10.15
C LEU A 167 -16.69 -6.96 -10.01
N GLU A 168 -17.34 -7.15 -8.87
CA GLU A 168 -18.38 -8.17 -8.72
C GLU A 168 -19.68 -7.60 -9.27
N LEU A 169 -20.13 -8.15 -10.40
CA LEU A 169 -21.30 -7.67 -11.12
C LEU A 169 -22.57 -8.44 -10.73
N PRO A 170 -23.75 -7.80 -10.78
CA PRO A 170 -25.01 -8.49 -10.57
C PRO A 170 -25.24 -9.55 -11.65
N GLN A 171 -25.85 -10.66 -11.27
CA GLN A 171 -26.24 -11.70 -12.22
C GLN A 171 -27.34 -11.17 -13.17
N PRO A 172 -27.39 -11.65 -14.44
CA PRO A 172 -28.49 -11.31 -15.34
C PRO A 172 -29.85 -11.65 -14.76
N GLN A 173 -30.84 -10.76 -14.93
CA GLN A 173 -32.20 -10.93 -14.41
C GLN A 173 -33.20 -10.93 -15.55
N ALA A 174 -34.02 -11.99 -15.64
CA ALA A 174 -35.18 -12.04 -16.54
C ALA A 174 -36.38 -11.34 -15.88
N VAL A 175 -37.07 -10.50 -16.65
CA VAL A 175 -38.16 -9.65 -16.17
C VAL A 175 -39.33 -9.74 -17.14
N GLU A 176 -40.45 -10.24 -16.65
CA GLU A 176 -41.74 -10.14 -17.34
C GLU A 176 -42.38 -8.79 -17.02
N LEU A 177 -42.86 -8.08 -18.04
CA LEU A 177 -43.49 -6.76 -17.92
C LEU A 177 -44.84 -6.77 -18.61
N ALA A 178 -45.91 -6.50 -17.87
CA ALA A 178 -47.22 -6.22 -18.42
C ALA A 178 -47.22 -4.92 -19.27
N PRO A 179 -48.21 -4.70 -20.14
CA PRO A 179 -48.37 -3.44 -20.85
C PRO A 179 -48.34 -2.24 -19.90
N HIS A 180 -47.57 -1.20 -20.24
CA HIS A 180 -47.40 0.02 -19.44
C HIS A 180 -46.84 -0.18 -18.01
N GLU A 181 -46.29 -1.36 -17.69
CA GLU A 181 -45.75 -1.67 -16.36
C GLU A 181 -44.33 -1.12 -16.16
N THR A 182 -44.01 -0.72 -14.94
CA THR A 182 -42.64 -0.43 -14.49
C THR A 182 -42.28 -1.27 -13.27
N LYS A 183 -41.14 -1.97 -13.34
CA LYS A 183 -40.57 -2.74 -12.22
C LYS A 183 -39.24 -2.15 -11.78
N ILE A 184 -38.97 -2.23 -10.47
CA ILE A 184 -37.69 -1.82 -9.89
C ILE A 184 -36.83 -3.06 -9.69
N LEU A 185 -35.65 -3.06 -10.30
CA LEU A 185 -34.64 -4.11 -10.13
C LEU A 185 -33.58 -3.66 -9.14
N ASN A 186 -33.23 -4.55 -8.22
CA ASN A 186 -32.10 -4.40 -7.32
C ASN A 186 -30.86 -5.03 -7.96
N LEU A 187 -29.88 -4.20 -8.29
CA LEU A 187 -28.61 -4.60 -8.89
C LEU A 187 -27.50 -4.39 -7.85
N THR A 188 -26.97 -5.48 -7.31
CA THR A 188 -25.90 -5.45 -6.30
C THR A 188 -24.53 -5.51 -6.97
N PHE A 189 -23.71 -4.50 -6.69
CA PHE A 189 -22.34 -4.36 -7.16
C PHE A 189 -21.40 -4.59 -5.97
N GLY A 190 -20.33 -5.36 -6.16
CA GLY A 190 -19.25 -5.51 -5.18
C GLY A 190 -17.91 -5.02 -5.74
N LYS A 191 -17.02 -4.59 -4.86
CA LYS A 191 -15.69 -4.06 -5.24
C LYS A 191 -14.85 -5.09 -5.97
N GLY A 192 -14.97 -6.37 -5.61
CA GLY A 192 -14.07 -7.42 -6.06
C GLY A 192 -12.59 -7.01 -5.90
N LEU A 193 -11.83 -7.11 -6.99
CA LEU A 193 -10.41 -6.79 -7.08
C LEU A 193 -10.12 -5.34 -7.53
N ALA A 194 -11.16 -4.53 -7.77
CA ALA A 194 -11.02 -3.16 -8.24
C ALA A 194 -10.28 -2.26 -7.24
N ASN A 195 -9.44 -1.36 -7.75
CA ASN A 195 -8.66 -0.43 -6.93
C ASN A 195 -9.54 0.70 -6.37
N PHE A 196 -9.18 1.28 -5.22
CA PHE A 196 -9.83 2.49 -4.73
C PHE A 196 -9.54 3.69 -5.65
N ASN A 197 -10.48 4.65 -5.70
CA ASN A 197 -10.46 5.79 -6.63
C ASN A 197 -10.44 5.41 -8.11
N SER A 198 -10.74 4.15 -8.45
CA SER A 198 -10.89 3.74 -9.84
C SER A 198 -12.28 4.08 -10.39
N ASN A 199 -12.35 4.35 -11.68
CA ASN A 199 -13.60 4.59 -12.39
C ASN A 199 -13.73 3.57 -13.52
N HIS A 200 -14.81 2.82 -13.51
CA HIS A 200 -15.07 1.75 -14.47
C HIS A 200 -16.21 2.13 -15.39
N GLN A 201 -15.98 1.95 -16.69
CA GLN A 201 -17.05 2.02 -17.67
C GLN A 201 -17.95 0.78 -17.51
N ALA A 202 -19.25 1.00 -17.47
CA ALA A 202 -20.24 -0.06 -17.43
C ALA A 202 -21.36 0.19 -18.44
N TYR A 203 -22.07 -0.87 -18.81
CA TYR A 203 -23.21 -0.82 -19.71
C TYR A 203 -24.34 -1.67 -19.14
N LEU A 204 -25.55 -1.15 -19.26
CA LEU A 204 -26.78 -1.87 -18.97
C LEU A 204 -27.38 -2.32 -20.31
N ALA A 205 -27.44 -3.63 -20.52
CA ALA A 205 -27.97 -4.24 -21.74
C ALA A 205 -29.35 -4.82 -21.47
N LEU A 206 -30.31 -4.42 -22.29
CA LEU A 206 -31.67 -4.95 -22.33
C LEU A 206 -31.84 -5.76 -23.59
N GLU A 207 -32.07 -7.05 -23.43
CA GLU A 207 -32.22 -8.00 -24.52
C GLU A 207 -33.60 -8.64 -24.48
N THR A 208 -34.22 -8.75 -25.66
CA THR A 208 -35.42 -9.55 -25.85
C THR A 208 -35.39 -10.15 -27.25
N GLU A 209 -36.06 -11.28 -27.41
CA GLU A 209 -36.06 -12.04 -28.66
C GLU A 209 -37.46 -12.59 -28.90
N ASP A 210 -38.00 -12.34 -30.10
CA ASP A 210 -39.25 -12.94 -30.59
C ASP A 210 -38.95 -13.91 -31.74
N SER A 211 -39.96 -14.47 -32.40
CA SER A 211 -39.75 -15.38 -33.54
C SER A 211 -39.08 -14.72 -34.76
N SER A 212 -39.12 -13.40 -34.86
CA SER A 212 -38.71 -12.61 -36.02
C SER A 212 -37.32 -11.99 -35.89
N ALA A 213 -36.95 -11.50 -34.70
CA ALA A 213 -35.75 -10.70 -34.51
C ALA A 213 -35.23 -10.72 -33.06
N HIS A 214 -33.96 -10.32 -32.91
CA HIS A 214 -33.33 -9.99 -31.63
C HIS A 214 -33.31 -8.47 -31.43
N TYR A 215 -33.65 -8.02 -30.23
CA TYR A 215 -33.73 -6.60 -29.89
C TYR A 215 -32.78 -6.30 -28.73
N LEU A 216 -32.01 -5.22 -28.87
CA LEU A 216 -31.04 -4.78 -27.87
C LEU A 216 -31.14 -3.28 -27.66
N SER A 217 -31.17 -2.86 -26.39
CA SER A 217 -30.93 -1.47 -25.98
C SER A 217 -29.75 -1.45 -25.01
N LEU A 218 -28.76 -0.58 -25.27
CA LEU A 218 -27.54 -0.48 -24.47
C LEU A 218 -27.44 0.93 -23.86
N SER A 219 -27.32 1.02 -22.53
CA SER A 219 -27.19 2.29 -21.82
C SER A 219 -25.87 2.36 -21.04
N PRO A 220 -24.97 3.31 -21.36
CA PRO A 220 -23.71 3.45 -20.65
C PRO A 220 -23.90 4.13 -19.29
N PHE A 221 -23.12 3.70 -18.29
CA PHE A 221 -23.00 4.36 -16.99
C PHE A 221 -21.60 4.14 -16.41
N SER A 222 -21.29 4.78 -15.29
CA SER A 222 -19.99 4.64 -14.62
C SER A 222 -20.13 4.05 -13.23
N VAL A 223 -19.22 3.15 -12.87
CA VAL A 223 -19.05 2.64 -11.50
C VAL A 223 -17.76 3.24 -10.93
N ARG A 224 -17.90 4.15 -9.97
CA ARG A 224 -16.77 4.75 -9.26
C ARG A 224 -16.54 4.01 -7.96
N VAL A 225 -15.37 3.40 -7.82
CA VAL A 225 -14.97 2.77 -6.56
C VAL A 225 -14.42 3.85 -5.65
N GLU A 226 -15.25 4.27 -4.70
CA GLU A 226 -14.79 5.19 -3.67
C GLU A 226 -13.89 4.42 -2.70
N PRO A 227 -12.86 5.08 -2.13
CA PRO A 227 -12.28 4.56 -0.92
C PRO A 227 -13.42 4.38 0.10
N GLN A 228 -13.41 3.28 0.86
CA GLN A 228 -14.40 3.16 1.91
C GLN A 228 -14.23 4.38 2.82
N PRO A 229 -15.22 5.28 2.94
CA PRO A 229 -15.17 6.29 3.96
C PRO A 229 -15.00 5.52 5.25
N TYR A 230 -13.88 5.80 5.89
CA TYR A 230 -13.60 5.41 7.25
C TYR A 230 -14.91 5.36 8.06
N GLN A 231 -15.29 4.18 8.56
CA GLN A 231 -16.45 4.08 9.44
C GLN A 231 -16.24 5.05 10.60
N GLU A 232 -17.16 6.01 10.79
CA GLU A 232 -17.05 7.08 11.79
C GLU A 232 -16.69 6.58 13.20
N LYS A 233 -16.98 5.31 13.50
CA LYS A 233 -16.57 4.62 14.72
C LYS A 233 -15.05 4.45 14.79
N GLY A 234 -14.40 5.35 15.51
CA GLY A 234 -13.00 5.27 15.91
C GLY A 234 -12.19 6.53 15.58
N LYS A 235 -12.74 7.50 14.83
CA LYS A 235 -12.06 8.77 14.51
C LYS A 235 -11.60 9.48 15.79
N ASP A 236 -12.40 9.39 16.83
CA ASP A 236 -12.10 9.95 18.16
C ASP A 236 -10.88 9.29 18.81
N ILE A 237 -10.66 7.99 18.56
CA ILE A 237 -9.47 7.27 19.05
C ILE A 237 -8.22 7.79 18.33
N PHE A 238 -8.28 8.10 17.04
CA PHE A 238 -7.13 8.65 16.31
C PHE A 238 -6.89 10.12 16.61
N LEU A 239 -7.96 10.90 16.79
CA LEU A 239 -7.82 12.24 17.33
C LEU A 239 -7.18 12.17 18.72
N ALA A 240 -7.61 11.23 19.58
CA ALA A 240 -7.04 11.03 20.90
C ALA A 240 -5.58 10.54 20.88
N LEU A 241 -5.22 9.57 20.03
CA LEU A 241 -3.84 9.07 19.89
C LEU A 241 -2.93 10.12 19.25
N GLY A 242 -3.41 10.84 18.24
CA GLY A 242 -2.71 11.98 17.63
C GLY A 242 -2.50 13.12 18.63
N CYS A 243 -3.53 13.44 19.42
CA CYS A 243 -3.44 14.41 20.52
C CYS A 243 -2.48 13.92 21.62
N LEU A 244 -2.53 12.65 22.03
CA LEU A 244 -1.62 12.05 23.01
C LEU A 244 -0.18 12.09 22.53
N PHE A 245 0.06 11.79 21.24
CA PHE A 245 1.38 11.87 20.64
C PHE A 245 1.87 13.33 20.57
N ALA A 246 1.01 14.26 20.14
CA ALA A 246 1.33 15.69 20.14
C ALA A 246 1.60 16.22 21.56
N LEU A 247 0.82 15.78 22.56
CA LEU A 247 1.02 16.10 23.97
C LEU A 247 2.31 15.49 24.52
N ALA A 248 2.65 14.25 24.17
CA ALA A 248 3.91 13.62 24.56
C ALA A 248 5.11 14.33 23.93
N ALA A 249 5.01 14.70 22.64
CA ALA A 249 6.02 15.51 21.96
C ALA A 249 6.16 16.88 22.63
N ALA A 250 5.06 17.59 22.89
CA ALA A 250 5.05 18.88 23.58
C ALA A 250 5.60 18.78 25.02
N ALA A 251 5.24 17.74 25.77
CA ALA A 251 5.74 17.48 27.12
C ALA A 251 7.25 17.19 27.12
N SER A 252 7.75 16.43 26.14
CA SER A 252 9.19 16.19 25.98
C SER A 252 9.96 17.50 25.76
N VAL A 253 9.34 18.48 25.11
CA VAL A 253 9.90 19.81 24.84
C VAL A 253 9.83 20.69 26.07
N LEU A 254 8.68 20.76 26.76
CA LEU A 254 8.53 21.51 28.00
C LEU A 254 9.50 21.00 29.06
N PHE A 255 9.72 19.69 29.11
CA PHE A 255 10.71 19.09 29.97
C PHE A 255 12.14 19.44 29.53
N ARG A 256 12.47 19.32 28.23
CA ARG A 256 13.76 19.80 27.68
C ARG A 256 14.00 21.28 28.00
N TRP A 257 12.95 22.10 28.01
CA TRP A 257 13.01 23.52 28.32
C TRP A 257 13.26 23.77 29.81
N ARG A 258 12.59 23.03 30.70
CA ARG A 258 12.78 23.13 32.16
C ARG A 258 14.12 22.58 32.64
N THR A 259 14.64 21.54 31.99
CA THR A 259 15.87 20.86 32.41
C THR A 259 17.11 21.32 31.66
N ALA A 260 16.95 22.14 30.63
CA ALA A 260 18.06 22.78 29.93
C ALA A 260 18.91 23.57 30.94
N PRO A 261 20.22 23.27 31.10
CA PRO A 261 21.12 24.22 31.75
C PRO A 261 20.99 25.58 31.07
N LYS A 262 21.16 26.65 31.86
CA LYS A 262 21.08 28.02 31.39
C LYS A 262 21.89 28.13 30.09
N PRO A 263 21.29 28.66 29.01
CA PRO A 263 21.98 28.72 27.74
C PRO A 263 23.27 29.49 27.91
N VAL A 264 24.39 28.92 27.44
CA VAL A 264 25.64 29.67 27.30
C VAL A 264 25.30 30.88 26.44
N GLU A 265 25.56 32.09 26.95
CA GLU A 265 25.33 33.34 26.22
C GLU A 265 26.01 33.25 24.86
N ARG A 266 25.19 33.11 23.82
CA ARG A 266 25.57 33.26 22.42
C ARG A 266 24.71 34.37 21.88
N GLU A 267 25.29 35.21 21.03
CA GLU A 267 24.53 36.26 20.36
C GLU A 267 23.25 35.70 19.72
N PRO A 268 22.10 36.37 19.92
CA PRO A 268 20.85 35.94 19.29
C PRO A 268 21.02 35.97 17.77
N LYS A 269 20.76 34.83 17.12
CA LYS A 269 20.77 34.76 15.64
C LYS A 269 19.68 35.71 15.09
N PRO A 270 19.91 36.38 13.95
CA PRO A 270 18.96 37.34 13.38
C PRO A 270 17.64 36.66 12.99
N LEU A 271 16.53 37.41 13.02
CA LEU A 271 15.18 36.90 12.67
C LEU A 271 15.13 36.22 11.30
N SER A 272 15.88 36.74 10.32
CA SER A 272 16.02 36.15 8.98
C SER A 272 16.58 34.72 8.99
N TYR A 273 17.49 34.40 9.93
CA TYR A 273 17.98 33.04 10.12
C TYR A 273 16.87 32.11 10.61
N SER A 274 16.07 32.54 11.59
CA SER A 274 14.96 31.75 12.13
C SER A 274 13.87 31.51 11.08
N ILE A 275 13.56 32.52 10.25
CA ILE A 275 12.61 32.40 9.13
C ILE A 275 13.13 31.38 8.10
N GLY A 276 14.40 31.49 7.69
CA GLY A 276 15.00 30.54 6.74
C GLY A 276 15.04 29.11 7.29
N LYS A 277 15.35 28.95 8.57
CA LYS A 277 15.31 27.64 9.27
C LYS A 277 13.91 27.03 9.24
N PHE A 278 12.88 27.82 9.58
CA PHE A 278 11.49 27.38 9.54
C PHE A 278 11.07 26.99 8.11
N ALA A 279 11.39 27.83 7.11
CA ALA A 279 11.05 27.56 5.71
C ALA A 279 11.65 26.25 5.20
N LEU A 280 12.91 25.95 5.54
CA LEU A 280 13.54 24.67 5.18
C LEU A 280 12.87 23.47 5.84
N ILE A 281 12.51 23.57 7.13
CA ILE A 281 11.78 22.50 7.83
C ILE A 281 10.39 22.31 7.21
N ALA A 282 9.67 23.41 6.96
CA ALA A 282 8.34 23.38 6.36
C ALA A 282 8.36 22.76 4.95
N LEU A 283 9.34 23.13 4.12
CA LEU A 283 9.54 22.53 2.80
C LEU A 283 9.84 21.04 2.89
N ALA A 284 10.73 20.62 3.79
CA ALA A 284 11.06 19.21 3.98
C ALA A 284 9.83 18.39 4.42
N LEU A 285 9.05 18.89 5.38
CA LEU A 285 7.82 18.24 5.83
C LEU A 285 6.76 18.19 4.72
N TYR A 286 6.63 19.25 3.93
CA TYR A 286 5.72 19.28 2.78
C TYR A 286 6.09 18.23 1.73
N LEU A 287 7.37 18.15 1.35
CA LEU A 287 7.84 17.15 0.38
C LEU A 287 7.64 15.73 0.91
N LEU A 288 7.90 15.49 2.19
CA LEU A 288 7.68 14.20 2.82
C LEU A 288 6.19 13.83 2.84
N TYR A 289 5.33 14.77 3.20
CA TYR A 289 3.87 14.60 3.10
C TYR A 289 3.44 14.22 1.69
N ARG A 290 3.90 14.97 0.67
CA ARG A 290 3.59 14.68 -0.73
C ARG A 290 4.07 13.30 -1.17
N PHE A 291 5.26 12.88 -0.72
CA PHE A 291 5.79 11.54 -1.00
C PHE A 291 4.90 10.43 -0.44
N TYR A 292 4.47 10.54 0.82
CA TYR A 292 3.60 9.54 1.45
C TYR A 292 2.13 9.59 0.99
N MET A 293 1.69 10.70 0.42
CA MET A 293 0.38 10.79 -0.25
C MET A 293 0.42 10.37 -1.72
N SER A 294 1.59 10.03 -2.25
CA SER A 294 1.75 9.63 -3.65
C SER A 294 1.23 8.20 -3.92
N GLY A 295 1.07 7.87 -5.20
CA GLY A 295 0.67 6.52 -5.64
C GLY A 295 1.68 5.42 -5.29
N MET A 296 2.92 5.76 -4.91
CA MET A 296 3.88 4.78 -4.40
C MET A 296 3.44 4.15 -3.06
N PHE A 297 2.68 4.90 -2.26
CA PHE A 297 2.08 4.40 -1.02
C PHE A 297 0.56 4.26 -1.18
N ILE A 298 0.12 3.77 -2.34
CA ILE A 298 -1.32 3.56 -2.62
C ILE A 298 -1.99 2.67 -1.56
N ASN A 299 -1.24 1.73 -0.99
CA ASN A 299 -1.72 0.81 0.04
C ASN A 299 -1.87 1.46 1.44
N PHE A 300 -1.36 2.69 1.65
CA PHE A 300 -1.63 3.39 2.91
C PHE A 300 -3.11 3.70 3.01
N GLY A 301 -3.74 3.13 4.02
CA GLY A 301 -5.15 3.33 4.31
C GLY A 301 -5.46 4.79 4.67
N GLU A 302 -6.72 5.17 4.59
CA GLU A 302 -7.17 6.53 4.91
C GLU A 302 -6.78 6.96 6.34
N GLY A 303 -6.89 6.03 7.31
CA GLY A 303 -6.48 6.28 8.69
C GLY A 303 -5.00 6.64 8.82
N THR A 304 -4.12 5.93 8.10
CA THR A 304 -2.69 6.26 8.02
C THR A 304 -2.46 7.63 7.43
N ARG A 305 -3.12 7.94 6.31
CA ARG A 305 -2.98 9.24 5.64
C ARG A 305 -3.43 10.37 6.55
N PHE A 306 -4.57 10.22 7.22
CA PHE A 306 -5.05 11.18 8.20
C PHE A 306 -4.06 11.35 9.36
N ALA A 307 -3.59 10.26 9.95
CA ALA A 307 -2.62 10.30 11.04
C ALA A 307 -1.31 11.00 10.63
N LEU A 308 -0.82 10.78 9.40
CA LEU A 308 0.34 11.49 8.86
C LEU A 308 0.07 12.98 8.64
N THR A 309 -1.12 13.36 8.17
CA THR A 309 -1.53 14.76 8.06
C THR A 309 -1.48 15.45 9.42
N VAL A 310 -2.04 14.82 10.45
CA VAL A 310 -2.02 15.34 11.84
C VAL A 310 -0.60 15.40 12.36
N LEU A 311 0.20 14.34 12.16
CA LEU A 311 1.58 14.26 12.62
C LEU A 311 2.45 15.36 11.99
N PHE A 312 2.44 15.50 10.66
CA PHE A 312 3.22 16.52 9.98
C PHE A 312 2.71 17.93 10.26
N GLY A 313 1.40 18.11 10.41
CA GLY A 313 0.81 19.37 10.88
C GLY A 313 1.31 19.74 12.28
N ALA A 314 1.37 18.79 13.21
CA ALA A 314 1.91 18.98 14.56
C ALA A 314 3.41 19.32 14.53
N TYR A 315 4.21 18.62 13.71
CA TYR A 315 5.63 18.96 13.52
C TYR A 315 5.83 20.34 12.91
N LEU A 316 4.98 20.76 11.97
CA LEU A 316 5.02 22.10 11.37
C LEU A 316 4.67 23.18 12.40
N ALA A 317 3.60 22.96 13.18
CA ALA A 317 3.23 23.85 14.29
C ALA A 317 4.37 23.94 15.32
N TYR A 318 5.02 22.82 15.63
CA TYR A 318 6.19 22.75 16.49
C TYR A 318 7.43 23.46 15.91
N ALA A 319 7.60 23.44 14.59
CA ALA A 319 8.74 24.07 13.94
C ALA A 319 8.78 25.58 14.15
N ILE A 320 7.64 26.24 14.42
CA ILE A 320 7.56 27.68 14.69
C ILE A 320 8.30 28.06 15.99
N PRO A 321 7.89 27.60 17.19
CA PRO A 321 8.62 27.91 18.43
C PRO A 321 10.05 27.35 18.41
N TYR A 322 10.28 26.17 17.80
CA TYR A 322 11.61 25.59 17.65
C TYR A 322 12.56 26.45 16.82
N SER A 323 12.06 27.10 15.77
CA SER A 323 12.86 27.99 14.91
C SER A 323 13.07 29.36 15.54
N LEU A 324 12.13 29.82 16.36
CA LEU A 324 12.18 31.11 17.02
C LEU A 324 13.03 31.11 18.30
N LYS A 325 13.03 30.04 19.12
CA LYS A 325 13.72 30.04 20.42
C LYS A 325 14.12 28.65 20.94
N LEU A 326 15.25 28.12 20.48
CA LEU A 326 16.13 27.27 21.30
C LEU A 326 17.58 27.54 20.89
N PRO A 327 18.45 28.06 21.80
CA PRO A 327 19.87 28.13 21.52
C PRO A 327 20.41 26.71 21.30
N ALA A 328 20.94 26.48 20.10
CA ALA A 328 21.64 25.26 19.72
C ALA A 328 22.84 25.06 20.66
N GLY A 329 22.64 24.40 21.79
CA GLY A 329 23.67 24.26 22.82
C GLY A 329 23.21 23.99 24.24
N ALA A 330 21.90 24.02 24.54
CA ALA A 330 21.40 23.78 25.90
C ALA A 330 21.77 22.43 26.52
N PHE A 331 22.37 21.48 25.79
CA PHE A 331 22.85 20.21 26.37
C PHE A 331 24.08 19.66 25.62
N GLY A 332 25.17 20.42 25.51
CA GLY A 332 26.52 19.93 25.11
C GLY A 332 26.68 19.30 23.70
N GLN A 333 25.60 18.91 23.04
CA GLN A 333 25.51 18.33 21.71
C GLN A 333 24.45 19.10 20.92
N LYS A 334 24.81 19.53 19.71
CA LYS A 334 23.86 20.12 18.77
C LYS A 334 22.79 19.09 18.39
N ASP A 335 21.55 19.53 18.20
CA ASP A 335 20.50 18.68 17.63
C ASP A 335 20.90 18.24 16.22
N LYS A 336 20.47 17.05 15.79
CA LYS A 336 20.71 16.53 14.45
C LYS A 336 20.05 17.44 13.40
N ILE A 337 18.85 17.97 13.70
CA ILE A 337 18.16 18.91 12.80
C ILE A 337 19.00 20.19 12.65
N ASP A 338 19.50 20.75 13.76
CA ASP A 338 20.35 21.94 13.72
C ASP A 338 21.65 21.69 12.94
N THR A 339 22.29 20.54 13.19
CA THR A 339 23.53 20.14 12.50
C THR A 339 23.32 20.02 10.98
N MET A 340 22.21 19.38 10.56
CA MET A 340 21.86 19.25 9.14
C MET A 340 21.55 20.62 8.52
N LEU A 341 20.74 21.44 9.17
CA LEU A 341 20.34 22.75 8.64
C LEU A 341 21.51 23.74 8.56
N GLU A 342 22.43 23.73 9.52
CA GLU A 342 23.66 24.54 9.46
C GLU A 342 24.56 24.10 8.29
N PHE A 343 24.63 22.80 7.99
CA PHE A 343 25.37 22.30 6.83
C PHE A 343 24.71 22.70 5.51
N VAL A 344 23.39 22.54 5.38
CA VAL A 344 22.63 22.87 4.16
C VAL A 344 22.65 24.38 3.90
N SER A 345 22.30 25.19 4.89
CA SER A 345 22.29 26.65 4.75
C SER A 345 23.68 27.21 4.46
N GLY A 346 24.71 26.63 5.06
CA GLY A 346 26.10 26.94 4.75
C GLY A 346 26.49 26.63 3.31
N SER A 347 26.11 25.46 2.81
CA SER A 347 26.38 25.06 1.42
C SER A 347 25.65 25.95 0.41
N LEU A 348 24.40 26.34 0.70
CA LEU A 348 23.62 27.26 -0.14
C LEU A 348 24.27 28.64 -0.22
N ARG A 349 24.76 29.17 0.92
CA ARG A 349 25.45 30.47 0.97
C ARG A 349 26.76 30.48 0.17
N GLU A 350 27.47 29.37 0.17
CA GLU A 350 28.74 29.22 -0.56
C GLU A 350 28.53 28.89 -2.04
N GLY A 351 27.29 28.62 -2.48
CA GLY A 351 26.99 28.19 -3.84
C GLY A 351 27.58 26.81 -4.20
N LYS A 352 28.08 26.06 -3.22
CA LYS A 352 28.71 24.74 -3.39
C LYS A 352 28.51 23.88 -2.14
N VAL A 353 28.51 22.56 -2.32
CA VAL A 353 28.43 21.62 -1.19
C VAL A 353 29.71 21.75 -0.35
N ARG A 354 29.55 22.03 0.95
CA ARG A 354 30.67 22.09 1.90
C ARG A 354 31.45 20.78 1.93
N GLU A 355 32.77 20.86 1.88
CA GLU A 355 33.64 19.67 1.84
C GLU A 355 33.72 18.90 3.17
N ASN A 356 33.46 19.59 4.29
CA ASN A 356 33.58 19.04 5.65
C ASN A 356 32.35 18.21 6.06
N PHE A 357 32.16 17.04 5.45
CA PHE A 357 31.12 16.09 5.83
C PHE A 357 31.57 15.22 7.03
N THR A 358 31.57 15.82 8.21
CA THR A 358 32.04 15.16 9.45
C THR A 358 31.14 13.99 9.85
N PRO A 359 31.61 13.05 10.71
CA PRO A 359 30.79 11.97 11.23
C PRO A 359 29.48 12.44 11.90
N GLU A 360 29.49 13.60 12.55
CA GLU A 360 28.32 14.20 13.19
C GLU A 360 27.30 14.67 12.14
N VAL A 361 27.76 15.37 11.10
CA VAL A 361 26.91 15.79 9.97
C VAL A 361 26.33 14.57 9.29
N ARG A 362 27.15 13.55 9.01
CA ARG A 362 26.69 12.29 8.42
C ARG A 362 25.61 11.62 9.26
N THR A 363 25.82 11.50 10.56
CA THR A 363 24.87 10.89 11.50
C THR A 363 23.58 11.71 11.58
N ALA A 364 23.65 13.03 11.47
CA ALA A 364 22.48 13.89 11.40
C ALA A 364 21.64 13.62 10.15
N PHE A 365 22.24 13.65 8.95
CA PHE A 365 21.54 13.36 7.70
C PHE A 365 20.94 11.95 7.68
N LEU A 366 21.75 10.94 7.99
CA LEU A 366 21.30 9.53 7.96
C LEU A 366 20.26 9.26 9.06
N GLY A 367 20.42 9.84 10.25
CA GLY A 367 19.46 9.66 11.35
C GLY A 367 18.10 10.28 11.06
N ILE A 368 18.08 11.44 10.40
CA ILE A 368 16.85 12.07 9.92
C ILE A 368 16.24 11.22 8.79
N ALA A 369 17.03 10.72 7.85
CA ALA A 369 16.55 9.85 6.77
C ALA A 369 15.93 8.56 7.31
N VAL A 370 16.55 7.90 8.30
CA VAL A 370 16.00 6.73 8.99
C VAL A 370 14.62 7.05 9.56
N LYS A 371 14.48 8.14 10.33
CA LYS A 371 13.18 8.52 10.91
C LYS A 371 12.15 8.89 9.86
N ALA A 372 12.54 9.68 8.87
CA ALA A 372 11.66 10.12 7.78
C ALA A 372 11.10 8.93 7.00
N PHE A 373 11.90 7.87 6.82
CA PHE A 373 11.49 6.66 6.10
C PHE A 373 10.66 5.69 6.97
N PHE A 374 11.17 5.31 8.15
CA PHE A 374 10.56 4.24 8.94
C PHE A 374 9.40 4.69 9.82
N LEU A 375 9.36 5.94 10.32
CA LEU A 375 8.26 6.37 11.19
C LEU A 375 6.89 6.27 10.49
N PRO A 376 6.72 6.77 9.26
CA PRO A 376 5.42 6.67 8.57
C PRO A 376 5.01 5.23 8.26
N ILE A 377 5.97 4.36 7.91
CA ILE A 377 5.71 2.95 7.62
C ILE A 377 5.33 2.18 8.89
N MET A 378 6.01 2.43 10.01
CA MET A 378 5.66 1.80 11.29
C MET A 378 4.30 2.28 11.79
N LEU A 379 3.97 3.55 11.55
CA LEU A 379 2.65 4.08 11.84
C LEU A 379 1.58 3.36 11.01
N ASP A 380 1.80 3.21 9.70
CA ASP A 380 0.89 2.45 8.84
C ASP A 380 0.68 1.00 9.31
N PHE A 381 1.76 0.30 9.65
CA PHE A 381 1.65 -1.08 10.14
C PHE A 381 0.94 -1.15 11.50
N ALA A 382 1.20 -0.23 12.41
CA ALA A 382 0.51 -0.17 13.70
C ALA A 382 -0.99 0.09 13.50
N LEU A 383 -1.33 1.05 12.64
CA LEU A 383 -2.73 1.38 12.35
C LEU A 383 -3.46 0.23 11.67
N THR A 384 -2.82 -0.42 10.70
CA THR A 384 -3.39 -1.57 9.99
C THR A 384 -3.68 -2.71 10.97
N ASN A 385 -2.76 -3.03 11.87
CA ASN A 385 -2.97 -4.08 12.87
C ASN A 385 -3.99 -3.67 13.95
N PHE A 386 -4.06 -2.39 14.32
CA PHE A 386 -5.13 -1.88 15.18
C PHE A 386 -6.51 -2.12 14.54
N TRP A 387 -6.65 -1.85 13.24
CA TRP A 387 -7.88 -2.12 12.51
C TRP A 387 -8.21 -3.60 12.40
N ALA A 388 -7.20 -4.45 12.22
CA ALA A 388 -7.37 -5.89 12.25
C ALA A 388 -7.88 -6.37 13.64
N ILE A 389 -7.38 -5.80 14.73
CA ILE A 389 -7.89 -6.07 16.09
C ILE A 389 -9.35 -5.63 16.21
N TYR A 390 -9.66 -4.38 15.85
CA TYR A 390 -11.02 -3.85 15.93
C TYR A 390 -12.01 -4.68 15.09
N GLY A 391 -11.64 -5.00 13.86
CA GLY A 391 -12.42 -5.86 12.96
C GLY A 391 -12.61 -7.26 13.53
N SER A 392 -11.57 -7.86 14.12
CA SER A 392 -11.66 -9.18 14.77
C SER A 392 -12.62 -9.15 15.96
N LEU A 393 -12.57 -8.12 16.80
CA LEU A 393 -13.47 -7.99 17.95
C LEU A 393 -14.94 -7.80 17.53
N ASN A 394 -15.20 -7.03 16.47
CA ASN A 394 -16.56 -6.83 15.96
C ASN A 394 -17.12 -8.00 15.15
N SER A 395 -16.25 -8.85 14.59
CA SER A 395 -16.63 -10.09 13.90
C SER A 395 -16.66 -11.30 14.83
N PHE A 396 -16.51 -11.09 16.15
CA PHE A 396 -16.68 -12.17 17.12
C PHE A 396 -18.11 -12.72 17.04
N SER A 397 -18.21 -14.04 16.88
CA SER A 397 -19.48 -14.74 16.93
C SER A 397 -19.42 -15.86 17.97
N PRO A 398 -20.39 -15.97 18.88
CA PRO A 398 -20.46 -17.11 19.80
C PRO A 398 -20.78 -18.43 19.08
N SER A 399 -21.15 -18.40 17.80
CA SER A 399 -21.45 -19.58 16.99
C SER A 399 -20.21 -20.25 16.34
N TYR A 400 -19.00 -19.72 16.55
CA TYR A 400 -17.80 -20.35 16.00
C TYR A 400 -17.60 -21.77 16.54
N GLN A 401 -17.28 -22.71 15.65
CA GLN A 401 -16.79 -24.02 16.07
C GLN A 401 -15.43 -23.84 16.78
N LEU A 402 -15.08 -24.77 17.68
CA LEU A 402 -13.88 -24.65 18.52
C LEU A 402 -12.60 -24.39 17.70
N PHE A 403 -12.46 -25.06 16.55
CA PHE A 403 -11.30 -24.87 15.70
C PHE A 403 -11.26 -23.48 15.06
N ASP A 404 -12.37 -23.01 14.49
CA ASP A 404 -12.43 -21.67 13.91
C ASP A 404 -12.26 -20.59 14.96
N LEU A 405 -12.81 -20.80 16.17
CA LEU A 405 -12.61 -19.91 17.30
C LEU A 405 -11.13 -19.77 17.64
N ILE A 406 -10.39 -20.87 17.75
CA ILE A 406 -8.98 -20.85 18.17
C ILE A 406 -8.06 -20.46 17.00
N PHE A 407 -8.18 -21.16 15.88
CA PHE A 407 -7.20 -21.15 14.80
C PHE A 407 -7.55 -20.20 13.67
N THR A 408 -8.81 -19.77 13.53
CA THR A 408 -9.17 -18.75 12.54
C THR A 408 -9.30 -17.39 13.22
N TRP A 409 -10.31 -17.20 14.08
CA TRP A 409 -10.52 -15.94 14.79
C TRP A 409 -9.39 -15.64 15.80
N GLY A 410 -9.07 -16.60 16.68
CA GLY A 410 -8.08 -16.43 17.74
C GLY A 410 -6.67 -16.19 17.23
N TYR A 411 -6.24 -16.94 16.20
CA TYR A 411 -4.95 -16.71 15.54
C TYR A 411 -4.88 -15.34 14.89
N GLY A 412 -5.91 -14.93 14.14
CA GLY A 412 -5.94 -13.63 13.48
C GLY A 412 -5.81 -12.48 14.48
N LEU A 413 -6.58 -12.55 15.58
CA LEU A 413 -6.50 -11.58 16.67
C LEU A 413 -5.11 -11.58 17.35
N ALA A 414 -4.55 -12.75 17.65
CA ALA A 414 -3.25 -12.86 18.28
C ALA A 414 -2.12 -12.28 17.41
N MET A 415 -2.12 -12.58 16.11
CA MET A 415 -1.15 -12.04 15.15
C MET A 415 -1.26 -10.52 15.03
N ALA A 416 -2.49 -10.02 14.92
CA ALA A 416 -2.73 -8.58 14.86
C ALA A 416 -2.25 -7.87 16.14
N LEU A 417 -2.49 -8.44 17.32
CA LEU A 417 -1.98 -7.91 18.59
C LEU A 417 -0.45 -7.90 18.65
N LEU A 418 0.20 -8.99 18.25
CA LEU A 418 1.66 -9.11 18.25
C LEU A 418 2.30 -8.04 17.35
N PHE A 419 1.84 -7.92 16.10
CA PHE A 419 2.38 -6.93 15.17
C PHE A 419 1.99 -5.49 15.52
N PHE A 420 0.82 -5.26 16.12
CA PHE A 420 0.47 -3.95 16.67
C PHE A 420 1.47 -3.52 17.75
N VAL A 421 1.74 -4.38 18.73
CA VAL A 421 2.68 -4.08 19.81
C VAL A 421 4.09 -3.83 19.25
N ASP A 422 4.56 -4.68 18.33
CA ASP A 422 5.86 -4.51 17.68
C ASP A 422 5.99 -3.12 17.03
N THR A 423 5.08 -2.83 16.12
CA THR A 423 5.15 -1.62 15.29
C THR A 423 4.85 -0.36 16.09
N TRP A 424 4.01 -0.44 17.13
CA TRP A 424 3.76 0.67 18.04
C TRP A 424 4.99 1.05 18.86
N VAL A 425 5.77 0.08 19.34
CA VAL A 425 7.06 0.35 20.01
C VAL A 425 8.02 1.05 19.05
N PHE A 426 8.06 0.67 17.78
CA PHE A 426 8.85 1.37 16.76
C PHE A 426 8.35 2.80 16.50
N VAL A 427 7.03 3.03 16.41
CA VAL A 427 6.44 4.39 16.25
C VAL A 427 6.92 5.30 17.38
N LEU A 428 6.81 4.85 18.63
CA LEU A 428 7.27 5.61 19.80
C LEU A 428 8.78 5.85 19.76
N SER A 429 9.56 4.82 19.40
CA SER A 429 11.03 4.90 19.34
C SER A 429 11.54 5.84 18.25
N TYR A 430 10.91 5.89 17.08
CA TYR A 430 11.27 6.85 16.03
C TYR A 430 10.77 8.26 16.35
N GLY A 431 9.55 8.36 16.89
CA GLY A 431 8.87 9.62 17.18
C GLY A 431 9.47 10.41 18.33
N ILE A 432 9.95 9.73 19.37
CA ILE A 432 10.42 10.35 20.62
C ILE A 432 11.90 10.06 20.81
N GLU A 433 12.75 11.09 20.77
CA GLU A 433 14.17 11.00 21.12
C GLU A 433 14.47 11.97 22.26
N THR A 434 14.91 11.46 23.42
CA THR A 434 15.22 12.29 24.60
C THR A 434 16.33 11.66 25.44
N PRO A 435 17.23 12.45 26.07
CA PRO A 435 18.24 11.93 26.98
C PRO A 435 17.70 10.99 28.08
N LEU A 436 16.53 11.31 28.63
CA LEU A 436 15.91 10.58 29.74
C LEU A 436 15.67 9.10 29.42
N LEU A 437 15.30 8.82 28.18
CA LEU A 437 14.99 7.45 27.74
C LEU A 437 16.24 6.71 27.27
N GLY A 438 17.42 7.38 27.28
CA GLY A 438 18.68 6.80 26.83
C GLY A 438 18.58 6.24 25.41
N ASN A 439 17.83 6.91 24.53
CA ASN A 439 17.47 6.41 23.20
C ASN A 439 17.95 7.31 22.04
N ARG A 440 18.93 8.16 22.31
CA ARG A 440 19.59 8.97 21.28
C ARG A 440 20.32 8.07 20.29
N ILE A 441 20.21 8.42 19.01
CA ILE A 441 21.02 7.80 17.96
C ILE A 441 22.48 8.20 18.17
N LYS A 442 23.33 7.24 18.52
CA LYS A 442 24.79 7.36 18.63
C LYS A 442 25.44 7.35 17.23
N SER A 443 25.01 6.43 16.37
CA SER A 443 25.49 6.30 14.99
C SER A 443 24.44 5.64 14.10
N VAL A 444 24.63 5.74 12.77
CA VAL A 444 23.79 5.12 11.74
C VAL A 444 24.68 4.35 10.77
N ASP A 445 24.21 3.20 10.26
CA ASP A 445 24.97 2.40 9.30
C ASP A 445 25.33 3.26 8.08
N PRO A 446 26.62 3.45 7.80
CA PRO A 446 27.09 4.26 6.69
C PRO A 446 27.01 3.58 5.32
N THR A 447 26.75 2.28 5.25
CA THR A 447 27.01 1.46 4.05
C THR A 447 25.80 1.31 3.15
N PHE A 448 26.05 1.27 1.84
CA PHE A 448 25.01 0.97 0.86
C PHE A 448 24.34 -0.39 1.13
N LEU A 449 25.14 -1.43 1.39
CA LEU A 449 24.62 -2.77 1.61
C LEU A 449 23.64 -2.81 2.79
N GLY A 450 24.00 -2.23 3.94
CA GLY A 450 23.13 -2.20 5.13
C GLY A 450 21.79 -1.51 4.85
N TRP A 451 21.83 -0.37 4.15
CA TRP A 451 20.61 0.33 3.71
C TRP A 451 19.80 -0.52 2.72
N PHE A 452 20.43 -1.08 1.68
CA PHE A 452 19.75 -1.86 0.65
C PHE A 452 19.02 -3.07 1.23
N VAL A 453 19.71 -3.92 2.00
CA VAL A 453 19.10 -5.13 2.59
C VAL A 453 18.04 -4.82 3.63
N THR A 454 18.10 -3.63 4.24
CA THR A 454 17.04 -3.18 5.16
C THR A 454 15.84 -2.64 4.39
N LEU A 455 16.07 -1.74 3.43
CA LEU A 455 15.02 -1.06 2.69
C LEU A 455 14.21 -2.02 1.81
N ILE A 456 14.81 -3.07 1.26
CA ILE A 456 14.09 -4.09 0.47
C ILE A 456 13.02 -4.82 1.29
N CYS A 457 13.10 -4.79 2.63
CA CYS A 457 12.09 -5.35 3.51
C CYS A 457 10.90 -4.42 3.77
N TYR A 458 10.91 -3.17 3.29
CA TYR A 458 9.82 -2.22 3.52
C TYR A 458 9.22 -1.62 2.23
N PRO A 459 7.91 -1.32 2.22
CA PRO A 459 7.26 -0.60 1.12
C PRO A 459 7.93 0.74 0.80
N PRO A 460 7.91 1.18 -0.48
CA PRO A 460 7.39 0.47 -1.66
C PRO A 460 8.38 -0.58 -2.22
N ILE A 461 9.61 -0.63 -1.71
CA ILE A 461 10.68 -1.45 -2.30
C ILE A 461 10.38 -2.94 -2.16
N THR A 462 9.77 -3.40 -1.06
CA THR A 462 9.31 -4.79 -0.95
C THR A 462 8.30 -5.16 -2.04
N GLN A 463 7.41 -4.23 -2.41
CA GLN A 463 6.39 -4.49 -3.43
C GLN A 463 7.04 -4.69 -4.80
N LEU A 464 8.06 -3.88 -5.11
CA LEU A 464 8.89 -4.08 -6.30
C LEU A 464 9.67 -5.39 -6.23
N ALA A 465 10.23 -5.74 -5.07
CA ALA A 465 10.95 -7.00 -4.88
C ALA A 465 10.04 -8.22 -5.09
N HIS A 466 8.78 -8.14 -4.68
CA HIS A 466 7.79 -9.20 -4.89
C HIS A 466 7.46 -9.49 -6.35
N ALA A 467 7.73 -8.56 -7.28
CA ALA A 467 7.63 -8.83 -8.71
C ALA A 467 8.68 -9.83 -9.22
N TYR A 468 9.79 -10.00 -8.50
CA TYR A 468 10.90 -10.89 -8.87
C TYR A 468 11.04 -12.09 -7.93
N VAL A 469 10.78 -11.89 -6.64
CA VAL A 469 10.83 -12.92 -5.60
C VAL A 469 9.47 -12.94 -4.90
N PRO A 470 8.58 -13.89 -5.24
CA PRO A 470 7.27 -14.00 -4.62
C PRO A 470 7.34 -13.98 -3.10
N SER A 471 6.30 -13.47 -2.44
CA SER A 471 6.23 -13.35 -0.98
C SER A 471 6.24 -14.68 -0.22
N GLY A 472 6.27 -15.82 -0.91
CA GLY A 472 6.03 -17.13 -0.32
C GLY A 472 4.53 -17.37 -0.04
N PRO A 473 4.17 -18.42 0.69
CA PRO A 473 2.80 -18.62 1.15
C PRO A 473 2.42 -17.48 2.10
N GLY A 474 1.23 -16.90 1.94
CA GLY A 474 0.77 -15.81 2.80
C GLY A 474 0.78 -16.20 4.29
N ASP A 475 0.88 -15.20 5.18
CA ASP A 475 1.05 -15.38 6.63
C ASP A 475 -0.13 -16.08 7.36
N TRP A 476 -1.16 -16.50 6.61
CA TRP A 476 -2.34 -17.20 7.14
C TRP A 476 -2.15 -18.69 7.38
N ALA A 477 -1.07 -19.30 6.86
CA ALA A 477 -0.69 -20.68 7.17
C ALA A 477 -1.86 -21.67 7.05
N ASP A 478 -2.60 -21.60 5.94
CA ASP A 478 -3.78 -22.43 5.71
C ASP A 478 -3.43 -23.65 4.86
N PHE A 479 -3.73 -24.84 5.38
CA PHE A 479 -3.38 -26.12 4.77
C PHE A 479 -4.61 -27.02 4.68
N ASN A 480 -4.57 -27.98 3.75
CA ASN A 480 -5.63 -28.98 3.55
C ASN A 480 -5.85 -29.93 4.76
N SER A 481 -5.07 -29.77 5.83
CA SER A 481 -5.18 -30.56 7.07
C SER A 481 -5.33 -29.64 8.27
N MET A 482 -6.46 -29.76 8.95
CA MET A 482 -6.78 -29.07 10.20
C MET A 482 -5.69 -29.24 11.27
N LEU A 483 -5.10 -30.44 11.38
CA LEU A 483 -4.01 -30.73 12.32
C LEU A 483 -2.75 -29.93 11.97
N ILE A 484 -2.37 -29.91 10.69
CA ILE A 484 -1.19 -29.17 10.22
C ILE A 484 -1.42 -27.66 10.39
N THR A 485 -2.58 -27.16 9.98
CA THR A 485 -2.99 -25.76 10.18
C THR A 485 -2.92 -25.37 11.65
N GLY A 486 -3.48 -26.17 12.55
CA GLY A 486 -3.43 -25.92 13.98
C GLY A 486 -1.98 -25.89 14.52
N ALA A 487 -1.18 -26.91 14.18
CA ALA A 487 0.21 -27.01 14.63
C ALA A 487 1.08 -25.84 14.15
N VAL A 488 1.00 -25.49 12.86
CA VAL A 488 1.78 -24.39 12.28
C VAL A 488 1.35 -23.05 12.85
N ARG A 489 0.03 -22.81 13.00
CA ARG A 489 -0.48 -21.57 13.59
C ARG A 489 -0.04 -21.41 15.06
N THR A 490 -0.11 -22.46 15.86
CA THR A 490 0.41 -22.44 17.25
C THR A 490 1.91 -22.16 17.30
N ALA A 491 2.70 -22.88 16.49
CA ALA A 491 4.15 -22.67 16.44
C ALA A 491 4.50 -21.24 16.01
N SER A 492 3.76 -20.70 15.05
CA SER A 492 3.97 -19.34 14.54
C SER A 492 3.66 -18.28 15.59
N ILE A 493 2.57 -18.41 16.35
CA ILE A 493 2.30 -17.52 17.48
C ILE A 493 3.44 -17.56 18.49
N ALA A 494 3.94 -18.75 18.86
CA ALA A 494 5.04 -18.89 19.80
C ALA A 494 6.32 -18.18 19.29
N LEU A 495 6.64 -18.30 18.00
CA LEU A 495 7.77 -17.63 17.38
C LEU A 495 7.56 -16.11 17.32
N PHE A 496 6.38 -15.64 16.96
CA PHE A 496 6.11 -14.20 16.94
C PHE A 496 6.01 -13.58 18.34
N ILE A 497 5.70 -14.35 19.38
CA ILE A 497 5.89 -13.91 20.78
C ILE A 497 7.37 -13.65 21.06
N ILE A 498 8.28 -14.53 20.63
CA ILE A 498 9.75 -14.30 20.77
C ILE A 498 10.18 -13.07 19.97
N TYR A 499 9.65 -12.91 18.76
CA TYR A 499 9.89 -11.74 17.91
C TYR A 499 9.48 -10.43 18.63
N VAL A 500 8.26 -10.36 19.15
CA VAL A 500 7.76 -9.18 19.88
C VAL A 500 8.48 -8.97 21.21
N TRP A 501 8.85 -10.04 21.91
CA TRP A 501 9.64 -9.97 23.13
C TRP A 501 11.00 -9.30 22.89
N ALA A 502 11.62 -9.54 21.73
CA ALA A 502 12.84 -8.85 21.33
C ALA A 502 12.61 -7.35 21.15
N THR A 503 11.53 -6.95 20.47
CA THR A 503 11.17 -5.52 20.31
C THR A 503 10.88 -4.86 21.66
N TYR A 504 10.13 -5.53 22.54
CA TYR A 504 9.86 -5.02 23.88
C TYR A 504 11.15 -4.87 24.72
N ALA A 505 12.07 -5.83 24.62
CA ALA A 505 13.35 -5.76 25.31
C ALA A 505 14.20 -4.56 24.86
N LEU A 506 14.19 -4.23 23.56
CA LEU A 506 14.79 -3.00 23.01
C LEU A 506 14.08 -1.74 23.51
N GLY A 507 12.75 -1.78 23.57
CA GLY A 507 11.89 -0.67 24.02
C GLY A 507 12.13 0.58 23.17
N MET A 508 12.36 1.72 23.82
CA MET A 508 12.56 3.03 23.15
C MET A 508 13.83 3.11 22.28
N ARG A 509 14.71 2.11 22.35
CA ARG A 509 15.93 2.00 21.53
C ARG A 509 15.70 1.26 20.21
N SER A 510 14.48 0.74 19.98
CA SER A 510 14.13 0.02 18.75
C SER A 510 14.28 0.91 17.53
N SER A 511 15.15 0.53 16.60
CA SER A 511 15.37 1.26 15.35
C SER A 511 16.13 0.40 14.37
N ASN A 512 15.78 0.49 13.10
CA ASN A 512 16.59 -0.02 12.00
C ASN A 512 17.82 0.85 11.82
N LEU A 513 18.93 0.25 11.34
CA LEU A 513 20.15 0.92 10.87
C LEU A 513 20.89 1.79 11.89
N THR A 514 20.50 1.84 13.16
CA THR A 514 21.10 2.76 14.13
C THR A 514 21.60 2.07 15.37
N ASN A 515 22.69 2.58 15.93
CA ASN A 515 23.08 2.28 17.31
C ASN A 515 22.43 3.30 18.25
N ARG A 516 21.55 2.83 19.14
CA ARG A 516 20.91 3.62 20.22
C ARG A 516 21.26 3.12 21.62
N GLY A 517 22.32 2.31 21.72
CA GLY A 517 22.73 1.61 22.94
C GLY A 517 22.45 0.11 22.87
N ILE A 518 23.31 -0.67 23.52
CA ILE A 518 23.30 -2.13 23.45
C ILE A 518 22.37 -2.71 24.52
N VAL A 519 21.62 -3.76 24.16
CA VAL A 519 20.67 -4.44 25.03
C VAL A 519 21.05 -5.91 25.10
N GLY A 520 21.26 -6.42 26.33
CA GLY A 520 21.62 -7.82 26.59
C GLY A 520 20.66 -8.53 27.55
N ARG A 521 19.41 -8.04 27.66
CA ARG A 521 18.34 -8.61 28.51
C ARG A 521 17.22 -9.21 27.68
N GLY A 522 16.36 -10.01 28.30
CA GLY A 522 15.28 -10.70 27.59
C GLY A 522 15.86 -11.72 26.61
N PRO A 523 15.35 -11.84 25.38
CA PRO A 523 15.84 -12.84 24.44
C PRO A 523 17.28 -12.55 23.97
N TYR A 524 17.72 -11.29 24.07
CA TYR A 524 19.11 -10.89 23.79
C TYR A 524 20.12 -11.44 24.79
N ALA A 525 19.70 -12.02 25.92
CA ALA A 525 20.60 -12.72 26.83
C ALA A 525 21.07 -14.07 26.28
N HIS A 526 20.34 -14.63 25.30
CA HIS A 526 20.58 -15.99 24.79
C HIS A 526 21.14 -15.99 23.35
N VAL A 527 20.62 -15.12 22.48
CA VAL A 527 21.06 -14.98 21.09
C VAL A 527 21.11 -13.50 20.69
N ARG A 528 21.97 -13.13 19.74
CA ARG A 528 22.14 -11.72 19.34
C ARG A 528 21.04 -11.19 18.41
N HIS A 529 20.40 -12.05 17.62
CA HIS A 529 19.32 -11.68 16.70
C HIS A 529 18.03 -12.51 16.87
N PRO A 530 17.37 -12.46 18.04
CA PRO A 530 16.19 -13.27 18.33
C PRO A 530 15.00 -12.96 17.41
N ALA A 531 14.80 -11.70 17.03
CA ALA A 531 13.73 -11.29 16.12
C ALA A 531 13.93 -11.90 14.72
N TYR A 532 15.13 -11.79 14.16
CA TYR A 532 15.41 -12.35 12.83
C TYR A 532 15.34 -13.87 12.83
N ALA A 533 15.83 -14.53 13.89
CA ALA A 533 15.76 -15.99 14.03
C ALA A 533 14.30 -16.49 14.06
N SER A 534 13.49 -15.93 14.96
CA SER A 534 12.08 -16.33 15.12
C SER A 534 11.25 -16.05 13.88
N LYS A 535 11.42 -14.88 13.26
CA LYS A 535 10.72 -14.52 12.02
C LYS A 535 11.07 -15.44 10.87
N ASN A 536 12.35 -15.69 10.63
CA ASN A 536 12.78 -16.60 9.57
C ASN A 536 12.24 -18.01 9.79
N LEU A 537 12.25 -18.50 11.03
CA LEU A 537 11.72 -19.82 11.35
C LEU A 537 10.20 -19.90 11.13
N ALA A 538 9.44 -18.88 11.56
CA ALA A 538 7.99 -18.84 11.36
C ALA A 538 7.64 -18.86 9.86
N TRP A 539 8.35 -18.07 9.08
CA TRP A 539 8.17 -18.03 7.64
C TRP A 539 8.55 -19.34 6.94
N LEU A 540 9.65 -19.98 7.33
CA LEU A 540 9.99 -21.30 6.80
C LEU A 540 8.92 -22.35 7.16
N LEU A 541 8.31 -22.27 8.35
CA LEU A 541 7.20 -23.14 8.74
C LEU A 541 5.95 -22.93 7.89
N TYR A 542 5.73 -21.74 7.32
CA TYR A 542 4.61 -21.51 6.38
C TYR A 542 4.83 -22.24 5.05
N ALA A 543 6.08 -22.33 4.57
CA ALA A 543 6.41 -23.00 3.33
C ALA A 543 6.57 -24.52 3.49
N PHE A 544 7.08 -24.99 4.63
CA PHE A 544 7.54 -26.35 4.82
C PHE A 544 6.48 -27.45 4.56
N PRO A 545 5.24 -27.37 5.09
CA PRO A 545 4.28 -28.47 4.96
C PRO A 545 3.82 -28.75 3.53
N SER A 546 3.97 -27.77 2.63
CA SER A 546 3.61 -27.93 1.23
C SER A 546 4.63 -28.74 0.43
N PHE A 547 5.87 -28.87 0.92
CA PHE A 547 7.03 -29.39 0.19
C PHE A 547 7.17 -28.85 -1.24
N ASN A 548 6.61 -27.66 -1.51
CA ASN A 548 6.56 -27.07 -2.83
C ASN A 548 7.79 -26.17 -3.01
N PRO A 549 8.73 -26.48 -3.94
CA PRO A 549 9.89 -25.64 -4.19
C PRO A 549 9.53 -24.20 -4.58
N ALA A 550 8.39 -24.00 -5.25
CA ALA A 550 7.90 -22.67 -5.64
C ALA A 550 7.51 -21.80 -4.43
N LEU A 551 7.25 -22.40 -3.27
CA LEU A 551 6.99 -21.70 -2.01
C LEU A 551 8.24 -21.62 -1.13
N PHE A 552 9.02 -22.69 -1.08
CA PHE A 552 10.22 -22.77 -0.25
C PHE A 552 11.38 -21.90 -0.75
N VAL A 553 11.66 -21.88 -2.06
CA VAL A 553 12.79 -21.12 -2.62
C VAL A 553 12.64 -19.61 -2.39
N PRO A 554 11.49 -18.97 -2.72
CA PRO A 554 11.32 -17.55 -2.41
C PRO A 554 11.45 -17.27 -0.91
N GLN A 555 10.92 -18.17 -0.06
CA GLN A 555 11.00 -18.00 1.37
C GLN A 555 12.43 -18.08 1.93
N ALA A 556 13.25 -18.98 1.39
CA ALA A 556 14.66 -19.08 1.70
C ALA A 556 15.45 -17.84 1.25
N LEU A 557 15.12 -17.27 0.08
CA LEU A 557 15.70 -16.02 -0.40
C LEU A 557 15.36 -14.85 0.53
N TRP A 558 14.11 -14.74 0.98
CA TRP A 558 13.73 -13.74 1.98
C TRP A 558 14.44 -13.95 3.31
N ALA A 559 14.57 -15.20 3.77
CA ALA A 559 15.32 -15.50 4.99
C ALA A 559 16.80 -15.09 4.88
N LEU A 560 17.41 -15.28 3.70
CA LEU A 560 18.77 -14.83 3.41
C LEU A 560 18.92 -13.31 3.52
N VAL A 561 17.92 -12.53 3.08
CA VAL A 561 17.94 -11.06 3.25
C VAL A 561 18.02 -10.69 4.75
N TYR A 562 17.27 -11.37 5.62
CA TYR A 562 17.33 -11.13 7.06
C TYR A 562 18.67 -11.58 7.69
N VAL A 563 19.27 -12.65 7.18
CA VAL A 563 20.63 -13.03 7.56
C VAL A 563 21.63 -11.94 7.16
N MET A 564 21.55 -11.42 5.94
CA MET A 564 22.40 -10.32 5.48
C MET A 564 22.20 -9.05 6.31
N ARG A 565 20.96 -8.74 6.72
CA ARG A 565 20.68 -7.65 7.66
C ARG A 565 21.42 -7.83 8.97
N ALA A 566 21.34 -9.00 9.59
CA ALA A 566 22.05 -9.30 10.84
C ALA A 566 23.56 -9.08 10.70
N TYR A 567 24.17 -9.57 9.61
CA TYR A 567 25.60 -9.36 9.35
C TYR A 567 25.96 -7.88 9.17
N THR A 568 25.15 -7.10 8.45
CA THR A 568 25.39 -5.66 8.30
C THR A 568 25.27 -4.91 9.63
N GLU A 569 24.33 -5.33 10.47
CA GLU A 569 24.09 -4.78 11.81
C GLU A 569 25.24 -5.12 12.76
N GLU A 570 25.69 -6.39 12.84
CA GLU A 570 26.86 -6.81 13.62
C GLU A 570 28.11 -6.03 13.24
N ARG A 571 28.34 -5.83 11.93
CA ARG A 571 29.46 -5.03 11.42
C ARG A 571 29.35 -3.57 11.87
N HIS A 572 28.16 -2.97 11.78
CA HIS A 572 27.92 -1.60 12.23
C HIS A 572 28.13 -1.45 13.74
N LEU A 573 27.55 -2.35 14.53
CA LEU A 573 27.60 -2.33 15.99
C LEU A 573 28.99 -2.69 16.54
N SER A 574 29.80 -3.46 15.82
CA SER A 574 31.18 -3.80 16.21
C SER A 574 32.11 -2.58 16.32
N ALA A 575 31.69 -1.41 15.84
CA ALA A 575 32.40 -0.16 16.09
C ALA A 575 32.20 0.38 17.54
N ASP A 576 31.21 -0.14 18.29
CA ASP A 576 30.93 0.22 19.68
C ASP A 576 31.61 -0.78 20.65
N PRO A 577 32.50 -0.33 21.55
CA PRO A 577 33.12 -1.19 22.55
C PRO A 577 32.12 -1.92 23.47
N GLU A 578 30.96 -1.31 23.77
CA GLU A 578 29.89 -1.95 24.55
C GLU A 578 29.37 -3.20 23.84
N TYR A 579 29.25 -3.13 22.51
CA TYR A 579 28.76 -4.24 21.71
C TYR A 579 29.79 -5.37 21.63
N LEU A 580 31.08 -5.05 21.51
CA LEU A 580 32.14 -6.06 21.53
C LEU A 580 32.16 -6.81 22.86
N ALA A 581 31.94 -6.12 23.98
CA ALA A 581 31.81 -6.74 25.30
C ALA A 581 30.55 -7.64 25.39
N TYR A 582 29.42 -7.18 24.85
CA TYR A 582 28.20 -7.97 24.78
C TYR A 582 28.36 -9.24 23.93
N ARG A 583 28.97 -9.12 22.74
CA ARG A 583 29.22 -10.23 21.81
C ARG A 583 30.12 -11.33 22.40
N LYS A 584 31.03 -10.98 23.32
CA LYS A 584 31.82 -11.96 24.08
C LYS A 584 30.96 -12.76 25.08
N LYS A 585 29.94 -12.14 25.67
CA LYS A 585 29.03 -12.78 26.63
C LYS A 585 28.01 -13.66 25.93
N VAL A 586 27.38 -13.15 24.87
CA VAL A 586 26.35 -13.87 24.10
C VAL A 586 26.97 -14.37 22.81
N LYS A 587 27.34 -15.66 22.79
CA LYS A 587 28.14 -16.27 21.71
C LYS A 587 27.34 -16.61 20.45
N TYR A 588 26.05 -16.86 20.58
CA TYR A 588 25.20 -17.34 19.49
C TYR A 588 24.53 -16.18 18.75
N MET A 589 24.55 -16.22 17.41
CA MET A 589 23.92 -15.21 16.57
C MET A 589 22.42 -15.45 16.45
N PHE A 590 22.02 -16.68 16.12
CA PHE A 590 20.63 -17.04 15.82
C PHE A 590 20.15 -18.26 16.60
N VAL A 591 20.98 -19.30 16.75
CA VAL A 591 20.57 -20.58 17.32
C VAL A 591 21.54 -21.03 18.41
N PRO A 592 21.10 -21.16 19.67
CA PRO A 592 21.95 -21.62 20.76
C PRO A 592 22.62 -22.96 20.44
N GLY A 593 23.93 -23.04 20.66
CA GLY A 593 24.72 -24.25 20.47
C GLY A 593 25.14 -24.55 19.02
N LEU A 594 24.59 -23.84 18.03
CA LEU A 594 24.93 -24.03 16.61
C LEU A 594 25.62 -22.81 16.01
N TRP A 595 24.99 -21.63 16.14
CA TRP A 595 25.40 -20.45 15.39
C TRP A 595 25.10 -19.13 16.09
#